data_AF-A0A2E9LG77-F1
#
_entry.id   AF-A0A2E9LG77-F1
#
_cell.length_a   1.000
_cell.length_b   1.000
_cell.length_c   1.000
_cell.angle_alpha   90.00
_cell.angle_beta   90.00
_cell.angle_gamma   90.00
#
_symmetry.space_group_name_H-M   'P 1'
#
loop_
_entity.id
_entity.type
_entity.pdbx_description
1 polymer ?
#
loop_
_entity_poly.entity_id
_entity_poly.type
_entity_poly.pdbx_seq_one_letter_code
_entity_poly.pdbx_strand_id
1 'polypeptide(L)'
;TINLHTWEGTNALTQLDIPDGDGYTSVSSIAFQSAIINSSVWNFTAGGSVSQLNTSIGDESNSFTVAIGQLTYNLTTTGTENQTEIRLQDVGGTNIDSPAIIIFEEKDDNNVYEALIVKLENGVDADDGLGIDDVERTWSTDDTAWEHTMPGDSKIEKSADLWGTIITTDSSDSDQKTAVISYPDEQVYAQLYVAEESASITAGSTTSASATQLGEVLVKDSEVSSVSTKNLVIIGGSCINSAAASVLGGANCGAAFTESTGVGSGQFLIKGVSDSSITSKLALVVAGYEATDTVNAAQYLTTKTVDTDKEYKGTSSTTAEMVVTTTETTE
;
A
#
# COMPACT_ATOMS: atom_id res chain seq x y z
N THR A 1 17.38 8.56 -33.98
CA THR A 1 16.66 8.17 -35.21
C THR A 1 16.47 6.66 -35.33
N ILE A 2 15.35 6.25 -35.91
CA ILE A 2 14.94 4.86 -36.14
C ILE A 2 14.67 4.67 -37.64
N ASN A 3 15.22 3.61 -38.24
CA ASN A 3 14.94 3.24 -39.62
C ASN A 3 13.77 2.25 -39.70
N LEU A 4 12.60 2.76 -40.08
CA LEU A 4 11.35 2.00 -40.21
C LEU A 4 11.41 0.94 -41.30
N HIS A 5 12.28 1.06 -42.31
CA HIS A 5 12.41 0.02 -43.33
C HIS A 5 12.84 -1.34 -42.73
N THR A 6 13.51 -1.32 -41.57
CA THR A 6 13.85 -2.54 -40.82
C THR A 6 12.65 -3.19 -40.13
N TRP A 7 11.50 -2.53 -40.10
CA TRP A 7 10.26 -2.99 -39.47
C TRP A 7 9.31 -3.66 -40.47
N GLU A 8 9.73 -3.89 -41.71
CA GLU A 8 8.96 -4.60 -42.72
C GLU A 8 9.43 -6.06 -42.93
N GLY A 9 8.67 -6.81 -43.73
CA GLY A 9 9.05 -8.14 -44.18
C GLY A 9 8.69 -9.26 -43.20
N THR A 10 9.42 -10.38 -43.26
CA THR A 10 9.07 -11.62 -42.54
C THR A 10 9.23 -11.52 -41.02
N ASN A 11 10.07 -10.60 -40.53
CA ASN A 11 10.29 -10.33 -39.11
C ASN A 11 9.92 -8.87 -38.76
N ALA A 12 8.84 -8.38 -39.38
CA ALA A 12 8.36 -7.02 -39.16
C ALA A 12 8.12 -6.72 -37.68
N LEU A 13 8.55 -5.54 -37.23
CA LEU A 13 8.15 -5.04 -35.91
C LEU A 13 6.73 -4.50 -36.04
N THR A 14 5.76 -5.22 -35.48
CA THR A 14 4.34 -4.85 -35.56
C THR A 14 3.83 -4.12 -34.31
N GLN A 15 4.66 -4.04 -33.27
CA GLN A 15 4.26 -3.55 -31.95
C GLN A 15 5.46 -2.97 -31.19
N LEU A 16 5.24 -1.86 -30.49
CA LEU A 16 6.12 -1.29 -29.49
C LEU A 16 5.39 -1.30 -28.14
N ASP A 17 5.97 -1.95 -27.14
CA ASP A 17 5.44 -1.98 -25.78
C ASP A 17 6.18 -0.94 -24.94
N ILE A 18 5.44 0.02 -24.39
CA ILE A 18 5.99 1.17 -23.67
C ILE A 18 5.43 1.15 -22.24
N PRO A 19 6.29 1.24 -21.19
CA PRO A 19 5.84 1.26 -19.81
C PRO A 19 4.84 2.39 -19.52
N ASP A 20 3.81 2.07 -18.74
CA ASP A 20 2.69 2.96 -18.42
C ASP A 20 2.37 3.08 -16.92
N GLY A 21 3.17 2.43 -16.06
CA GLY A 21 3.02 2.44 -14.60
C GLY A 21 2.66 1.07 -14.01
N ASP A 22 1.87 0.25 -14.70
CA ASP A 22 1.50 -1.11 -14.25
C ASP A 22 1.86 -2.23 -15.22
N GLY A 23 2.48 -1.89 -16.34
CA GLY A 23 3.02 -2.85 -17.26
C GLY A 23 3.47 -2.15 -18.52
N TYR A 24 2.68 -2.33 -19.58
CA TYR A 24 2.96 -1.76 -20.88
C TYR A 24 1.66 -1.45 -21.62
N THR A 25 1.63 -0.29 -22.26
CA THR A 25 0.67 0.02 -23.32
C THR A 25 1.36 -0.12 -24.67
N SER A 26 0.67 -0.78 -25.61
CA SER A 26 1.21 -1.07 -26.93
C SER A 26 0.84 -0.01 -27.96
N VAL A 27 1.84 0.48 -28.71
CA VAL A 27 1.64 1.05 -30.04
C VAL A 27 1.71 -0.10 -31.03
N SER A 28 0.58 -0.47 -31.59
CA SER A 28 0.39 -1.72 -32.34
C SER A 28 0.07 -1.49 -33.82
N SER A 29 -0.11 -2.58 -34.56
CA SER A 29 -0.46 -2.58 -35.98
C SER A 29 0.46 -1.70 -36.82
N ILE A 30 1.74 -1.66 -36.44
CA ILE A 30 2.76 -0.88 -37.13
C ILE A 30 2.97 -1.49 -38.52
N ALA A 31 2.63 -0.74 -39.55
CA ALA A 31 2.66 -1.26 -40.92
C ALA A 31 2.88 -0.16 -41.96
N PHE A 32 3.66 -0.49 -42.98
CA PHE A 32 3.82 0.32 -44.18
C PHE A 32 2.55 0.33 -45.04
N GLN A 33 2.14 1.52 -45.49
CA GLN A 33 0.93 1.70 -46.28
C GLN A 33 1.23 1.67 -47.80
N SER A 34 1.33 0.46 -48.35
CA SER A 34 1.64 0.24 -49.77
C SER A 34 0.60 0.78 -50.77
N ALA A 35 -0.57 1.20 -50.30
CA ALA A 35 -1.64 1.75 -51.13
C ALA A 35 -1.39 3.22 -51.55
N ILE A 36 -0.53 3.95 -50.83
CA ILE A 36 -0.16 5.32 -51.18
C ILE A 36 1.07 5.27 -52.09
N ILE A 37 0.87 5.57 -53.37
CA ILE A 37 1.91 5.45 -54.40
C ILE A 37 2.90 6.61 -54.28
N ASN A 38 4.20 6.33 -54.42
CA ASN A 38 5.30 7.32 -54.33
C ASN A 38 5.39 8.05 -52.99
N SER A 39 4.99 7.40 -51.89
CA SER A 39 5.08 7.96 -50.55
C SER A 39 5.45 6.88 -49.55
N SER A 40 6.15 7.29 -48.51
CA SER A 40 6.60 6.41 -47.43
C SER A 40 5.78 6.67 -46.17
N VAL A 41 4.54 6.16 -46.18
CA VAL A 41 3.55 6.37 -45.11
C VAL A 41 3.42 5.11 -44.26
N TRP A 42 3.39 5.33 -42.95
CA TRP A 42 3.31 4.29 -41.93
C TRP A 42 2.07 4.46 -41.06
N ASN A 43 1.38 3.37 -40.76
CA ASN A 43 0.27 3.36 -39.83
C ASN A 43 0.74 2.90 -38.45
N PHE A 44 0.23 3.53 -37.41
CA PHE A 44 0.43 3.19 -36.01
C PHE A 44 -0.93 3.19 -35.31
N THR A 45 -1.20 2.21 -34.46
CA THR A 45 -2.48 2.13 -33.72
C THR A 45 -2.23 2.20 -32.22
N ALA A 46 -2.81 3.19 -31.57
CA ALA A 46 -2.79 3.34 -30.12
C ALA A 46 -4.14 3.87 -29.61
N GLY A 47 -4.58 3.41 -28.44
CA GLY A 47 -5.88 3.80 -27.88
C GLY A 47 -7.09 3.51 -28.80
N GLY A 48 -6.97 2.53 -29.70
CA GLY A 48 -8.00 2.20 -30.70
C GLY A 48 -8.06 3.13 -31.92
N SER A 49 -7.19 4.14 -31.99
CA SER A 49 -7.11 5.08 -33.12
C SER A 49 -5.89 4.80 -34.00
N VAL A 50 -6.05 4.95 -35.31
CA VAL A 50 -4.95 4.82 -36.28
C VAL A 50 -4.40 6.19 -36.61
N SER A 51 -3.11 6.38 -36.33
CA SER A 51 -2.33 7.55 -36.75
C SER A 51 -1.46 7.18 -37.95
N GLN A 52 -1.30 8.14 -38.87
CA GLN A 52 -0.44 7.97 -40.04
C GLN A 52 0.77 8.90 -39.90
N LEU A 53 1.96 8.36 -40.14
CA LEU A 53 3.19 9.11 -40.22
C LEU A 53 3.71 9.10 -41.65
N ASN A 54 3.79 10.26 -42.27
CA ASN A 54 4.44 10.44 -43.56
C ASN A 54 5.94 10.65 -43.37
N THR A 55 6.73 9.65 -43.75
CA THR A 55 8.20 9.65 -43.71
C THR A 55 8.79 9.77 -45.11
N SER A 56 8.10 10.38 -46.06
CA SER A 56 8.63 10.62 -47.40
C SER A 56 9.80 11.61 -47.37
N ILE A 57 10.72 11.51 -48.33
CA ILE A 57 11.84 12.45 -48.46
C ILE A 57 11.31 13.89 -48.51
N GLY A 58 11.85 14.76 -47.66
CA GLY A 58 11.54 16.19 -47.61
C GLY A 58 10.26 16.57 -46.85
N ASP A 59 9.56 15.61 -46.24
CA ASP A 59 8.52 15.89 -45.24
C ASP A 59 9.17 15.94 -43.86
N GLU A 60 9.41 17.14 -43.32
CA GLU A 60 10.10 17.40 -42.05
C GLU A 60 9.14 17.78 -40.90
N SER A 61 7.84 17.88 -41.17
CA SER A 61 6.87 18.42 -40.20
C SER A 61 5.77 17.44 -39.81
N ASN A 62 5.67 16.29 -40.46
CA ASN A 62 4.67 15.30 -40.11
C ASN A 62 4.98 14.61 -38.78
N SER A 63 4.04 14.69 -37.85
CA SER A 63 4.13 14.04 -36.55
C SER A 63 2.77 13.66 -36.00
N PHE A 64 2.78 12.79 -35.00
CA PHE A 64 1.62 12.55 -34.17
C PHE A 64 2.07 12.20 -32.74
N THR A 65 1.21 12.48 -31.77
CA THR A 65 1.45 12.11 -30.38
C THR A 65 0.61 10.89 -29.98
N VAL A 66 1.13 10.14 -29.02
CA VAL A 66 0.44 9.03 -28.36
C VAL A 66 0.57 9.19 -26.85
N ALA A 67 -0.56 9.11 -26.15
CA ALA A 67 -0.58 9.01 -24.69
C ALA A 67 -0.40 7.56 -24.26
N ILE A 68 0.52 7.33 -23.33
CA ILE A 68 0.86 6.03 -22.73
C ILE A 68 0.91 6.23 -21.22
N GLY A 69 -0.07 5.70 -20.49
CA GLY A 69 -0.29 6.11 -19.10
C GLY A 69 -0.46 7.63 -19.04
N GLN A 70 0.32 8.28 -18.17
CA GLN A 70 0.39 9.75 -18.05
C GLN A 70 1.52 10.41 -18.85
N LEU A 71 2.24 9.64 -19.67
CA LEU A 71 3.30 10.14 -20.52
C LEU A 71 2.80 10.37 -21.95
N THR A 72 3.34 11.37 -22.63
CA THR A 72 3.05 11.62 -24.04
C THR A 72 4.30 11.42 -24.88
N TYR A 73 4.22 10.56 -25.90
CA TYR A 73 5.32 10.35 -26.85
C TYR A 73 4.96 10.97 -28.20
N ASN A 74 5.92 11.68 -28.79
CA ASN A 74 5.81 12.25 -30.11
C ASN A 74 6.63 11.42 -31.10
N LEU A 75 5.96 10.94 -32.15
CA LEU A 75 6.59 10.29 -33.29
C LEU A 75 6.65 11.29 -34.44
N THR A 76 7.85 11.63 -34.88
CA THR A 76 8.09 12.67 -35.90
C THR A 76 8.94 12.12 -37.04
N THR A 77 8.65 12.54 -38.26
CA THR A 77 9.51 12.32 -39.44
C THR A 77 10.84 13.08 -39.31
N THR A 78 11.91 12.60 -39.93
CA THR A 78 13.20 13.32 -39.98
C THR A 78 13.45 14.00 -41.33
N GLY A 79 12.49 13.98 -42.25
CA GLY A 79 12.70 14.38 -43.65
C GLY A 79 13.46 13.34 -44.49
N THR A 80 13.90 12.24 -43.88
CA THR A 80 14.54 11.11 -44.56
C THR A 80 13.55 9.96 -44.74
N GLU A 81 13.63 9.31 -45.91
CA GLU A 81 12.74 8.20 -46.24
C GLU A 81 12.74 7.10 -45.17
N ASN A 82 11.55 6.69 -44.71
CA ASN A 82 11.38 5.61 -43.73
C ASN A 82 12.15 5.83 -42.43
N GLN A 83 12.37 7.09 -42.02
CA GLN A 83 13.04 7.41 -40.78
C GLN A 83 12.14 8.22 -39.86
N THR A 84 12.16 7.85 -38.57
CA THR A 84 11.41 8.55 -37.52
C THR A 84 12.25 8.75 -36.27
N GLU A 85 11.80 9.66 -35.41
CA GLU A 85 12.23 9.77 -34.03
C GLU A 85 11.02 9.68 -33.12
N ILE A 86 11.23 8.98 -32.00
CA ILE A 86 10.27 8.89 -30.90
C ILE A 86 10.89 9.68 -29.75
N ARG A 87 10.20 10.73 -29.30
CA ARG A 87 10.65 11.58 -28.19
C ARG A 87 9.57 11.61 -27.13
N LEU A 88 9.95 11.52 -25.87
CA LEU A 88 9.04 11.84 -24.77
C LEU A 88 8.75 13.34 -24.80
N GLN A 89 7.52 13.74 -24.50
CA GLN A 89 7.17 15.13 -24.25
C GLN A 89 7.17 15.40 -22.75
N ASP A 90 7.60 16.61 -22.39
CA ASP A 90 7.42 17.19 -21.08
C ASP A 90 5.92 17.42 -20.80
N VAL A 91 5.55 17.75 -19.55
CA VAL A 91 4.14 17.95 -19.19
C VAL A 91 3.51 19.17 -19.89
N GLY A 92 4.34 20.06 -20.46
CA GLY A 92 3.94 21.19 -21.29
C GLY A 92 3.74 20.85 -22.77
N GLY A 93 4.05 19.62 -23.20
CA GLY A 93 3.93 19.16 -24.60
C GLY A 93 5.15 19.47 -25.49
N THR A 94 6.29 19.87 -24.91
CA THR A 94 7.55 20.07 -25.64
C THR A 94 8.33 18.76 -25.68
N ASN A 95 8.94 18.45 -26.83
CA ASN A 95 9.80 17.27 -26.93
C ASN A 95 11.04 17.42 -26.03
N ILE A 96 11.35 16.37 -25.27
CA ILE A 96 12.57 16.27 -24.48
C ILE A 96 13.68 15.72 -25.37
N ASP A 97 14.71 16.53 -25.59
CA ASP A 97 15.84 16.21 -26.48
C ASP A 97 17.05 15.62 -25.74
N SER A 98 17.05 15.71 -24.41
CA SER A 98 18.04 15.10 -23.52
C SER A 98 17.51 13.78 -22.92
N PRO A 99 18.39 12.90 -22.43
CA PRO A 99 17.95 11.75 -21.65
C PRO A 99 17.10 12.18 -20.44
N ALA A 100 16.09 11.39 -20.12
CA ALA A 100 15.27 11.56 -18.93
C ALA A 100 15.14 10.23 -18.18
N ILE A 101 14.98 10.31 -16.86
CA ILE A 101 14.62 9.17 -16.01
C ILE A 101 13.13 9.31 -15.69
N ILE A 102 12.40 8.20 -15.84
CA ILE A 102 10.99 8.14 -15.50
C ILE A 102 10.82 7.32 -14.24
N ILE A 103 10.09 7.86 -13.28
CA ILE A 103 9.70 7.18 -12.05
C ILE A 103 8.18 7.14 -12.04
N PHE A 104 7.60 5.94 -12.03
CA PHE A 104 6.16 5.78 -11.88
C PHE A 104 5.82 5.73 -10.39
N GLU A 105 4.81 6.50 -10.01
CA GLU A 105 4.19 6.44 -8.68
C GLU A 105 3.15 5.31 -8.65
N GLU A 106 2.73 4.91 -7.45
CA GLU A 106 1.62 3.97 -7.30
C GLU A 106 0.28 4.66 -7.60
N LYS A 107 -0.82 3.89 -7.60
CA LYS A 107 -2.16 4.41 -7.92
C LYS A 107 -2.64 5.43 -6.91
N ASP A 108 -2.95 6.63 -7.41
CA ASP A 108 -3.64 7.69 -6.66
C ASP A 108 -5.08 7.29 -6.23
N ASP A 109 -5.76 8.19 -5.52
CA ASP A 109 -7.15 8.02 -5.08
C ASP A 109 -8.17 7.99 -6.25
N ASN A 110 -7.74 8.36 -7.45
CA ASN A 110 -8.48 8.23 -8.71
C ASN A 110 -8.12 6.95 -9.49
N ASN A 111 -7.28 6.07 -8.93
CA ASN A 111 -6.79 4.83 -9.54
C ASN A 111 -5.97 5.10 -10.82
N VAL A 112 -5.16 6.16 -10.80
CA VAL A 112 -4.27 6.59 -11.88
C VAL A 112 -2.82 6.40 -11.45
N TYR A 113 -1.98 5.87 -12.35
CA TYR A 113 -0.53 5.84 -12.17
C TYR A 113 0.07 7.15 -12.69
N GLU A 114 0.46 8.00 -11.75
CA GLU A 114 1.22 9.22 -12.06
C GLU A 114 2.71 8.90 -12.23
N ALA A 115 3.46 9.85 -12.78
CA ALA A 115 4.89 9.70 -13.02
C ALA A 115 5.65 11.01 -12.80
N LEU A 116 6.94 10.87 -12.57
CA LEU A 116 7.91 11.95 -12.55
C LEU A 116 8.78 11.84 -13.79
N ILE A 117 8.96 12.98 -14.48
CA ILE A 117 9.88 13.12 -15.60
C ILE A 117 11.11 13.88 -15.10
N VAL A 118 12.19 13.13 -14.81
CA VAL A 118 13.47 13.69 -14.36
C VAL A 118 14.32 13.99 -15.59
N LYS A 119 14.35 15.25 -16.03
CA LYS A 119 15.14 15.71 -17.17
C LYS A 119 16.60 15.86 -16.76
N LEU A 120 17.51 15.36 -17.60
CA LEU A 120 18.94 15.43 -17.35
C LEU A 120 19.59 16.50 -18.23
N GLU A 121 20.64 17.13 -17.72
CA GLU A 121 21.50 18.05 -18.47
C GLU A 121 22.90 17.46 -18.64
N ASN A 122 23.57 17.79 -19.75
CA ASN A 122 24.79 17.11 -20.22
C ASN A 122 26.11 17.65 -19.62
N GLY A 123 26.04 18.46 -18.57
CA GLY A 123 27.17 19.22 -18.05
C GLY A 123 27.49 20.40 -18.97
N VAL A 124 27.95 21.52 -18.39
CA VAL A 124 28.27 22.73 -19.16
C VAL A 124 29.70 22.68 -19.70
N ASP A 125 30.62 22.04 -18.98
CA ASP A 125 32.01 21.90 -19.37
C ASP A 125 32.57 20.46 -19.29
N ALA A 126 33.89 20.32 -19.46
CA ALA A 126 34.56 19.01 -19.54
C ALA A 126 34.85 18.39 -18.16
N ASP A 127 34.76 19.19 -17.10
CA ASP A 127 34.89 18.75 -15.71
C ASP A 127 33.49 18.42 -15.12
N ASP A 128 32.41 18.91 -15.74
CA ASP A 128 31.02 18.61 -15.38
C ASP A 128 30.55 17.21 -15.78
N GLY A 129 29.82 16.57 -14.86
CA GLY A 129 29.10 15.33 -15.12
C GLY A 129 27.63 15.57 -15.51
N LEU A 130 26.87 14.47 -15.61
CA LEU A 130 25.43 14.51 -15.83
C LEU A 130 24.69 15.11 -14.62
N GLY A 131 23.97 16.22 -14.82
CA GLY A 131 23.15 16.87 -13.80
C GLY A 131 21.66 16.72 -14.03
N ILE A 132 20.88 17.32 -13.12
CA ILE A 132 19.43 17.47 -13.25
C ILE A 132 19.13 18.82 -13.92
N ASP A 133 18.38 18.79 -15.02
CA ASP A 133 17.80 20.01 -15.58
C ASP A 133 16.58 20.43 -14.74
N ASP A 134 15.66 19.47 -14.57
CA ASP A 134 14.33 19.67 -14.00
C ASP A 134 13.67 18.33 -13.58
N VAL A 135 12.67 18.39 -12.69
CA VAL A 135 11.84 17.24 -12.29
C VAL A 135 10.36 17.62 -12.36
N GLU A 136 9.70 17.18 -13.42
CA GLU A 136 8.27 17.44 -13.64
C GLU A 136 7.39 16.32 -13.08
N ARG A 137 6.16 16.67 -12.69
CA ARG A 137 5.14 15.76 -12.14
C ARG A 137 3.97 15.67 -13.11
N THR A 138 3.55 14.48 -13.53
CA THR A 138 2.46 14.34 -14.51
C THR A 138 1.06 14.65 -13.94
N TRP A 139 0.92 14.65 -12.61
CA TRP A 139 -0.34 14.94 -11.93
C TRP A 139 -0.87 16.37 -12.21
N SER A 140 0.03 17.31 -12.50
CA SER A 140 -0.33 18.70 -12.78
C SER A 140 0.49 19.30 -13.91
N THR A 141 0.17 20.53 -14.29
CA THR A 141 1.08 21.34 -15.10
C THR A 141 2.35 21.62 -14.31
N ASP A 142 3.48 21.72 -15.00
CA ASP A 142 4.72 22.23 -14.42
C ASP A 142 4.52 23.71 -14.02
N ASP A 143 4.54 23.96 -12.71
CA ASP A 143 4.25 25.27 -12.14
C ASP A 143 5.10 25.52 -10.89
N THR A 144 5.97 26.51 -11.03
CA THR A 144 6.83 27.05 -9.98
C THR A 144 6.12 27.48 -8.70
N ALA A 145 4.80 27.67 -8.72
CA ALA A 145 4.01 27.92 -7.52
C ALA A 145 4.11 26.80 -6.48
N TRP A 146 4.46 25.58 -6.90
CA TRP A 146 4.62 24.41 -6.04
C TRP A 146 6.08 24.14 -5.64
N GLU A 147 7.00 25.00 -6.07
CA GLU A 147 8.42 24.96 -5.74
C GLU A 147 8.77 26.06 -4.75
N HIS A 148 9.41 25.68 -3.66
CA HIS A 148 9.77 26.60 -2.60
C HIS A 148 11.23 26.44 -2.22
N THR A 149 11.95 27.56 -2.26
CA THR A 149 13.31 27.62 -1.71
C THR A 149 13.27 27.54 -0.19
N MET A 150 14.25 26.83 0.37
CA MET A 150 14.31 26.61 1.82
C MET A 150 14.64 27.92 2.57
N PRO A 151 13.97 28.21 3.70
CA PRO A 151 14.33 29.35 4.53
C PRO A 151 15.78 29.22 5.03
N GLY A 152 16.66 30.10 4.55
CA GLY A 152 18.08 30.14 4.92
C GLY A 152 19.03 29.50 3.91
N ASP A 153 18.51 28.86 2.85
CA ASP A 153 19.33 28.36 1.74
C ASP A 153 18.57 28.46 0.40
N SER A 154 18.92 29.47 -0.40
CA SER A 154 18.29 29.71 -1.69
C SER A 154 18.75 28.75 -2.79
N LYS A 155 19.74 27.89 -2.52
CA LYS A 155 20.24 26.89 -3.47
C LYS A 155 19.50 25.57 -3.37
N ILE A 156 18.75 25.38 -2.28
CA ILE A 156 17.93 24.19 -2.04
C ILE A 156 16.47 24.54 -2.28
N GLU A 157 15.87 23.89 -3.26
CA GLU A 157 14.46 23.97 -3.58
C GLU A 157 13.75 22.68 -3.21
N LYS A 158 12.52 22.79 -2.74
CA LYS A 158 11.65 21.65 -2.45
C LYS A 158 10.30 21.81 -3.09
N SER A 159 9.80 20.72 -3.64
CA SER A 159 8.43 20.59 -4.11
C SER A 159 7.84 19.27 -3.63
N ALA A 160 6.51 19.20 -3.66
CA ALA A 160 5.77 17.99 -3.39
C ALA A 160 4.64 17.83 -4.41
N ASP A 161 4.25 16.60 -4.69
CA ASP A 161 3.03 16.30 -5.43
C ASP A 161 1.88 15.85 -4.51
N LEU A 162 0.74 15.54 -5.13
CA LEU A 162 -0.44 15.04 -4.44
C LEU A 162 -0.25 13.65 -3.84
N TRP A 163 0.61 12.82 -4.44
CA TRP A 163 0.89 11.49 -3.90
C TRP A 163 1.64 11.61 -2.56
N GLY A 164 2.44 12.66 -2.41
CA GLY A 164 3.29 12.89 -1.25
C GLY A 164 4.76 12.61 -1.54
N THR A 165 5.13 12.47 -2.80
CA THR A 165 6.52 12.48 -3.19
C THR A 165 7.10 13.86 -2.92
N ILE A 166 8.29 13.88 -2.32
CA ILE A 166 9.02 15.10 -2.03
C ILE A 166 10.28 15.10 -2.90
N ILE A 167 10.40 16.15 -3.71
CA ILE A 167 11.56 16.41 -4.55
C ILE A 167 12.37 17.51 -3.87
N THR A 168 13.66 17.26 -3.67
CA THR A 168 14.61 18.27 -3.18
C THR A 168 15.69 18.46 -4.23
N THR A 169 15.73 19.64 -4.86
CA THR A 169 16.73 20.01 -5.86
C THR A 169 17.79 20.87 -5.18
N ASP A 170 19.06 20.50 -5.36
CA ASP A 170 20.21 21.22 -4.84
C ASP A 170 21.04 21.78 -6.00
N SER A 171 21.11 23.10 -6.07
CA SER A 171 21.91 23.90 -7.02
C SER A 171 23.13 24.52 -6.34
N SER A 172 23.60 23.91 -5.25
CA SER A 172 24.78 24.40 -4.53
C SER A 172 26.03 24.32 -5.38
N ASP A 173 26.12 23.30 -6.22
CA ASP A 173 27.07 23.28 -7.32
C ASP A 173 26.52 24.09 -8.49
N SER A 174 27.34 25.01 -9.00
CA SER A 174 26.90 25.96 -10.03
C SER A 174 26.83 25.36 -11.43
N ASP A 175 27.45 24.19 -11.60
CA ASP A 175 27.68 23.52 -12.86
C ASP A 175 26.93 22.18 -12.96
N GLN A 176 26.54 21.60 -11.81
CA GLN A 176 25.74 20.38 -11.73
C GLN A 176 24.68 20.43 -10.61
N LYS A 177 23.39 20.46 -10.99
CA LYS A 177 22.31 20.28 -10.01
C LYS A 177 22.14 18.81 -9.65
N THR A 178 21.73 18.53 -8.41
CA THR A 178 21.33 17.20 -7.96
C THR A 178 19.90 17.22 -7.44
N ALA A 179 19.22 16.06 -7.50
CA ALA A 179 17.89 15.91 -6.92
C ALA A 179 17.83 14.68 -6.00
N VAL A 180 17.15 14.83 -4.87
CA VAL A 180 16.76 13.74 -3.98
C VAL A 180 15.24 13.61 -4.04
N ILE A 181 14.76 12.45 -4.49
CA ILE A 181 13.34 12.16 -4.65
C ILE A 181 12.97 11.11 -3.59
N SER A 182 12.06 11.48 -2.68
CA SER A 182 11.51 10.60 -1.66
C SER A 182 10.06 10.29 -2.00
N TYR A 183 9.80 9.06 -2.48
CA TYR A 183 8.46 8.61 -2.84
C TYR A 183 7.93 7.60 -1.80
N PRO A 184 6.69 7.74 -1.31
CA PRO A 184 6.07 6.81 -0.37
C PRO A 184 5.38 5.63 -1.08
N ASP A 185 5.25 4.51 -0.37
CA ASP A 185 4.52 3.30 -0.83
C ASP A 185 2.98 3.50 -0.84
N GLU A 186 2.48 4.43 -0.03
CA GLU A 186 1.06 4.81 0.06
C GLU A 186 0.91 6.33 0.01
N GLN A 187 -0.19 6.81 -0.56
CA GLN A 187 -0.51 8.25 -0.64
C GLN A 187 -0.46 8.91 0.74
N VAL A 188 0.21 10.06 0.84
CA VAL A 188 0.29 10.84 2.08
C VAL A 188 -0.88 11.80 2.18
N TYR A 189 -1.51 11.85 3.36
CA TYR A 189 -2.59 12.79 3.67
C TYR A 189 -2.16 13.85 4.70
N ALA A 190 -2.44 15.11 4.40
CA ALA A 190 -2.30 16.20 5.36
C ALA A 190 -3.48 16.17 6.35
N GLN A 191 -3.22 15.79 7.60
CA GLN A 191 -4.25 15.81 8.65
C GLN A 191 -4.23 17.15 9.39
N LEU A 192 -5.15 18.06 9.03
CA LEU A 192 -5.31 19.35 9.70
C LEU A 192 -6.38 19.25 10.80
N TYR A 193 -5.96 19.47 12.04
CA TYR A 193 -6.86 19.52 13.20
C TYR A 193 -6.94 20.95 13.73
N VAL A 194 -8.16 21.49 13.82
CA VAL A 194 -8.43 22.81 14.41
C VAL A 194 -9.20 22.61 15.70
N ALA A 195 -8.69 23.16 16.80
CA ALA A 195 -9.26 23.01 18.12
C ALA A 195 -9.14 24.33 18.91
N GLU A 196 -9.97 24.49 19.94
CA GLU A 196 -9.78 25.58 20.91
C GLU A 196 -8.45 25.43 21.66
N GLU A 197 -7.89 26.52 22.20
CA GLU A 197 -6.57 26.53 22.87
C GLU A 197 -6.47 25.48 24.01
N SER A 198 -7.59 25.18 24.68
CA SER A 198 -7.68 24.18 25.75
C SER A 198 -7.89 22.74 25.27
N ALA A 199 -8.15 22.52 23.98
CA ALA A 199 -8.40 21.18 23.46
C ALA A 199 -7.07 20.44 23.23
N SER A 200 -7.07 19.16 23.59
CA SER A 200 -5.97 18.25 23.24
C SER A 200 -6.40 17.41 22.04
N ILE A 201 -5.66 17.53 20.93
CA ILE A 201 -5.78 16.62 19.80
C ILE A 201 -4.89 15.42 20.10
N THR A 202 -5.50 14.29 20.41
CA THR A 202 -4.79 13.01 20.57
C THR A 202 -5.08 12.19 19.32
N ALA A 203 -4.04 11.67 18.66
CA ALA A 203 -4.20 10.81 17.49
C ALA A 203 -5.08 9.60 17.85
N GLY A 204 -6.27 9.52 17.25
CA GLY A 204 -7.15 8.37 17.34
C GLY A 204 -6.78 7.35 16.26
N SER A 205 -6.49 6.11 16.64
CA SER A 205 -6.32 5.04 15.66
C SER A 205 -7.67 4.78 14.98
N THR A 206 -7.68 4.86 13.65
CA THR A 206 -8.81 4.53 12.80
C THR A 206 -9.17 3.06 12.95
N THR A 207 -10.21 2.75 13.73
CA THR A 207 -11.21 1.71 13.44
C THR A 207 -12.40 1.88 14.38
N SER A 208 -13.46 2.52 13.86
CA SER A 208 -14.78 2.68 14.48
C SER A 208 -14.80 3.48 15.80
N ALA A 209 -15.67 4.48 15.85
CA ALA A 209 -15.96 5.26 17.04
C ALA A 209 -16.18 4.35 18.25
N SER A 210 -15.42 4.60 19.33
CA SER A 210 -15.50 4.01 20.69
C SER A 210 -14.55 2.87 21.09
N ALA A 211 -13.62 2.39 20.27
CA ALA A 211 -12.61 1.44 20.75
C ALA A 211 -11.30 2.12 21.14
N THR A 212 -11.06 2.34 22.44
CA THR A 212 -9.72 2.65 22.96
C THR A 212 -8.80 1.48 22.61
N GLN A 213 -7.63 1.76 22.00
CA GLN A 213 -6.60 0.73 21.79
C GLN A 213 -6.32 0.06 23.13
N LEU A 214 -6.46 -1.27 23.19
CA LEU A 214 -6.45 -2.00 24.45
C LEU A 214 -5.06 -2.06 25.14
N GLY A 215 -4.07 -1.35 24.61
CA GLY A 215 -2.68 -1.40 25.05
C GLY A 215 -2.08 -2.80 24.87
N GLU A 216 -1.08 -3.11 25.67
CA GLU A 216 -0.54 -4.48 25.79
C GLU A 216 -1.57 -5.35 26.52
N VAL A 217 -2.34 -6.13 25.76
CA VAL A 217 -3.38 -7.04 26.28
C VAL A 217 -2.87 -8.44 26.60
N LEU A 218 -1.65 -8.75 26.17
CA LEU A 218 -1.02 -10.05 26.37
C LEU A 218 -0.12 -9.96 27.59
N VAL A 219 -0.55 -10.61 28.68
CA VAL A 219 0.20 -10.69 29.94
C VAL A 219 0.45 -12.16 30.25
N LYS A 220 1.67 -12.50 30.64
CA LYS A 220 1.98 -13.87 31.07
C LYS A 220 1.29 -14.17 32.39
N ASP A 221 1.00 -15.44 32.67
CA ASP A 221 0.37 -15.82 33.94
C ASP A 221 1.23 -15.40 35.16
N SER A 222 2.57 -15.43 35.02
CA SER A 222 3.52 -14.93 36.00
C SER A 222 3.44 -13.42 36.28
N GLU A 223 2.78 -12.66 35.41
CA GLU A 223 2.69 -11.19 35.45
C GLU A 223 1.27 -10.69 35.74
N VAL A 224 0.33 -11.60 36.06
CA VAL A 224 -1.10 -11.30 36.26
C VAL A 224 -1.37 -10.23 37.33
N SER A 225 -0.46 -10.06 38.29
CA SER A 225 -0.57 -9.02 39.34
C SER A 225 -0.60 -7.61 38.75
N SER A 226 0.06 -7.37 37.62
CA SER A 226 0.10 -6.08 36.91
C SER A 226 -1.27 -5.65 36.37
N VAL A 227 -2.20 -6.59 36.20
CA VAL A 227 -3.54 -6.36 35.61
C VAL A 227 -4.69 -6.68 36.57
N SER A 228 -4.41 -6.84 37.86
CA SER A 228 -5.39 -7.21 38.92
C SER A 228 -6.56 -6.24 39.13
N THR A 229 -6.59 -5.10 38.45
CA THR A 229 -7.70 -4.12 38.50
C THR A 229 -8.56 -4.13 37.22
N LYS A 230 -8.30 -5.04 36.30
CA LYS A 230 -8.92 -5.12 34.96
C LYS A 230 -9.83 -6.35 34.85
N ASN A 231 -10.74 -6.34 33.87
CA ASN A 231 -11.40 -7.57 33.46
C ASN A 231 -10.36 -8.44 32.76
N LEU A 232 -10.28 -9.72 33.10
CA LEU A 232 -9.28 -10.64 32.58
C LEU A 232 -9.94 -11.71 31.72
N VAL A 233 -9.31 -12.04 30.58
CA VAL A 233 -9.59 -13.26 29.83
C VAL A 233 -8.40 -14.17 29.99
N ILE A 234 -8.59 -15.31 30.66
CA ILE A 234 -7.53 -16.23 31.04
C ILE A 234 -7.61 -17.42 30.09
N ILE A 235 -6.62 -17.54 29.22
CA ILE A 235 -6.56 -18.58 28.19
C ILE A 235 -5.61 -19.69 28.66
N GLY A 236 -6.12 -20.92 28.75
CA GLY A 236 -5.37 -22.11 29.12
C GLY A 236 -5.92 -22.86 30.34
N GLY A 237 -5.61 -24.15 30.40
CA GLY A 237 -6.01 -25.02 31.50
C GLY A 237 -5.28 -24.73 32.82
N SER A 238 -5.93 -25.05 33.94
CA SER A 238 -5.40 -24.80 35.30
C SER A 238 -4.16 -25.62 35.65
N CYS A 239 -3.88 -26.71 34.93
CA CYS A 239 -2.66 -27.49 35.11
C CYS A 239 -1.38 -26.68 34.89
N ILE A 240 -1.40 -25.76 33.91
CA ILE A 240 -0.21 -25.02 33.46
C ILE A 240 -0.35 -23.52 33.76
N ASN A 241 -1.54 -22.96 33.60
CA ASN A 241 -1.79 -21.54 33.81
C ASN A 241 -2.16 -21.28 35.28
N SER A 242 -1.27 -20.61 36.02
CA SER A 242 -1.46 -20.32 37.44
C SER A 242 -2.63 -19.37 37.73
N ALA A 243 -2.95 -18.46 36.80
CA ALA A 243 -4.15 -17.64 36.89
C ALA A 243 -5.42 -18.48 36.76
N ALA A 244 -5.45 -19.44 35.83
CA ALA A 244 -6.58 -20.37 35.68
C ALA A 244 -6.72 -21.30 36.90
N ALA A 245 -5.61 -21.77 37.48
CA ALA A 245 -5.62 -22.56 38.72
C ALA A 245 -6.26 -21.80 39.89
N SER A 246 -5.95 -20.51 40.01
CA SER A 246 -6.44 -19.65 41.09
C SER A 246 -7.97 -19.48 41.07
N VAL A 247 -8.58 -19.52 39.88
CA VAL A 247 -10.03 -19.33 39.70
C VAL A 247 -10.82 -20.63 39.53
N LEU A 248 -10.16 -21.72 39.13
CA LEU A 248 -10.76 -23.06 39.05
C LEU A 248 -10.54 -23.90 40.30
N GLY A 249 -9.94 -23.35 41.35
CA GLY A 249 -9.81 -23.99 42.66
C GLY A 249 -8.63 -24.97 42.80
N GLY A 250 -7.65 -24.92 41.89
CA GLY A 250 -6.43 -25.73 41.97
C GLY A 250 -5.76 -25.97 40.62
N ALA A 251 -4.48 -26.37 40.67
CA ALA A 251 -3.69 -26.76 39.50
C ALA A 251 -4.04 -28.20 39.07
N ASN A 252 -5.22 -28.36 38.46
CA ASN A 252 -5.78 -29.66 38.12
C ASN A 252 -5.43 -30.07 36.69
N CYS A 253 -4.97 -31.32 36.53
CA CYS A 253 -4.62 -31.91 35.24
C CYS A 253 -5.43 -33.20 35.01
N GLY A 254 -5.78 -33.50 33.75
CA GLY A 254 -6.42 -34.77 33.38
C GLY A 254 -7.69 -35.05 34.18
N ALA A 255 -7.76 -36.22 34.83
CA ALA A 255 -8.93 -36.64 35.61
C ALA A 255 -9.33 -35.64 36.71
N ALA A 256 -8.35 -35.00 37.37
CA ALA A 256 -8.65 -33.99 38.39
C ALA A 256 -9.31 -32.74 37.79
N PHE A 257 -8.93 -32.38 36.55
CA PHE A 257 -9.57 -31.27 35.83
C PHE A 257 -11.01 -31.63 35.47
N THR A 258 -11.23 -32.87 35.00
CA THR A 258 -12.58 -33.38 34.73
C THR A 258 -13.44 -33.46 35.99
N GLU A 259 -12.89 -33.87 37.12
CA GLU A 259 -13.63 -33.91 38.37
C GLU A 259 -14.02 -32.50 38.84
N SER A 260 -13.11 -31.52 38.74
CA SER A 260 -13.37 -30.16 39.22
C SER A 260 -14.26 -29.33 38.30
N THR A 261 -14.23 -29.59 36.99
CA THR A 261 -14.94 -28.77 35.98
C THR A 261 -16.05 -29.54 35.26
N GLY A 262 -16.04 -30.87 35.32
CA GLY A 262 -16.87 -31.74 34.49
C GLY A 262 -16.56 -31.66 33.00
N VAL A 263 -15.33 -31.29 32.61
CA VAL A 263 -14.85 -31.20 31.22
C VAL A 263 -13.86 -32.33 30.96
N GLY A 264 -14.17 -33.19 29.99
CA GLY A 264 -13.33 -34.32 29.57
C GLY A 264 -12.61 -34.06 28.24
N SER A 265 -11.97 -35.11 27.72
CA SER A 265 -11.29 -35.08 26.42
C SER A 265 -12.22 -34.64 25.29
N GLY A 266 -11.74 -33.72 24.44
CA GLY A 266 -12.52 -33.16 23.34
C GLY A 266 -13.53 -32.09 23.78
N GLN A 267 -13.42 -31.61 25.03
CA GLN A 267 -14.32 -30.60 25.58
C GLN A 267 -13.54 -29.40 26.14
N PHE A 268 -14.22 -28.26 26.20
CA PHE A 268 -13.73 -27.04 26.82
C PHE A 268 -14.75 -26.38 27.74
N LEU A 269 -14.25 -25.45 28.57
CA LEU A 269 -14.96 -24.59 29.50
C LEU A 269 -14.83 -23.12 29.08
N ILE A 270 -15.93 -22.38 29.13
CA ILE A 270 -15.92 -20.92 29.25
C ILE A 270 -16.70 -20.54 30.51
N LYS A 271 -16.06 -19.87 31.46
CA LYS A 271 -16.66 -19.56 32.76
C LYS A 271 -16.23 -18.20 33.28
N GLY A 272 -17.19 -17.33 33.60
CA GLY A 272 -16.91 -16.12 34.37
C GLY A 272 -16.81 -16.39 35.86
N VAL A 273 -15.84 -15.74 36.51
CA VAL A 273 -15.60 -15.78 37.95
C VAL A 273 -15.50 -14.34 38.44
N SER A 274 -16.52 -13.87 39.13
CA SER A 274 -16.59 -12.50 39.68
C SER A 274 -15.83 -12.34 41.01
N ASP A 275 -15.76 -13.41 41.81
CA ASP A 275 -15.06 -13.44 43.08
C ASP A 275 -13.72 -14.17 42.93
N SER A 276 -12.72 -13.47 42.39
CA SER A 276 -11.39 -14.03 42.14
C SER A 276 -10.31 -13.40 43.02
N SER A 277 -9.26 -14.16 43.36
CA SER A 277 -8.08 -13.63 44.05
C SER A 277 -7.09 -12.90 43.12
N ILE A 278 -7.31 -12.96 41.80
CA ILE A 278 -6.38 -12.46 40.78
C ILE A 278 -6.82 -11.13 40.16
N THR A 279 -8.12 -10.81 40.21
CA THR A 279 -8.66 -9.50 39.83
C THR A 279 -9.83 -9.11 40.71
N SER A 280 -9.97 -7.80 40.96
CA SER A 280 -11.12 -7.19 41.63
C SER A 280 -12.35 -7.03 40.72
N LYS A 281 -12.23 -7.42 39.44
CA LYS A 281 -13.32 -7.43 38.47
C LYS A 281 -13.62 -8.86 38.01
N LEU A 282 -14.13 -9.03 36.79
CA LEU A 282 -14.44 -10.33 36.22
C LEU A 282 -13.18 -11.03 35.68
N ALA A 283 -13.00 -12.31 36.04
CA ALA A 283 -12.08 -13.23 35.38
C ALA A 283 -12.86 -14.22 34.51
N LEU A 284 -12.70 -14.17 33.20
CA LEU A 284 -13.27 -15.12 32.25
C LEU A 284 -12.25 -16.20 31.90
N VAL A 285 -12.51 -17.44 32.31
CA VAL A 285 -11.64 -18.59 32.03
C VAL A 285 -12.05 -19.22 30.71
N VAL A 286 -11.07 -19.47 29.86
CA VAL A 286 -11.20 -20.16 28.58
C VAL A 286 -10.21 -21.33 28.57
N ALA A 287 -10.70 -22.53 28.91
CA ALA A 287 -9.85 -23.69 29.18
C ALA A 287 -10.36 -24.95 28.48
N GLY A 288 -9.53 -25.58 27.66
CA GLY A 288 -9.78 -26.90 27.10
C GLY A 288 -9.13 -28.02 27.93
N TYR A 289 -9.66 -29.24 27.78
CA TYR A 289 -8.99 -30.43 28.32
C TYR A 289 -7.65 -30.68 27.63
N GLU A 290 -7.62 -30.57 26.29
CA GLU A 290 -6.40 -30.54 25.49
C GLU A 290 -6.09 -29.14 24.91
N ALA A 291 -4.89 -28.98 24.35
CA ALA A 291 -4.48 -27.75 23.67
C ALA A 291 -5.44 -27.36 22.53
N THR A 292 -5.85 -28.34 21.72
CA THR A 292 -6.81 -28.12 20.62
C THR A 292 -8.17 -27.66 21.12
N ASP A 293 -8.62 -28.17 22.28
CA ASP A 293 -9.89 -27.77 22.88
C ASP A 293 -9.83 -26.32 23.38
N THR A 294 -8.68 -25.86 23.86
CA THR A 294 -8.47 -24.46 24.28
C THR A 294 -8.53 -23.51 23.08
N VAL A 295 -7.98 -23.93 21.93
CA VAL A 295 -8.09 -23.17 20.67
C VAL A 295 -9.55 -23.07 20.23
N ASN A 296 -10.30 -24.18 20.29
CA ASN A 296 -11.72 -24.20 19.98
C ASN A 296 -12.52 -23.26 20.90
N ALA A 297 -12.21 -23.26 22.19
CA ALA A 297 -12.84 -22.39 23.18
C ALA A 297 -12.58 -20.91 22.89
N ALA A 298 -11.32 -20.56 22.61
CA ALA A 298 -10.95 -19.18 22.27
C ALA A 298 -11.63 -18.71 20.98
N GLN A 299 -11.69 -19.57 19.96
CA GLN A 299 -12.38 -19.25 18.70
C GLN A 299 -13.90 -19.13 18.89
N TYR A 300 -14.51 -19.96 19.76
CA TYR A 300 -15.91 -19.82 20.11
C TYR A 300 -16.18 -18.46 20.77
N LEU A 301 -15.37 -18.07 21.76
CA LEU A 301 -15.51 -16.80 22.47
C LEU A 301 -15.39 -15.58 21.55
N THR A 302 -14.52 -15.61 20.54
CA THR A 302 -14.32 -14.48 19.62
C THR A 302 -15.37 -14.40 18.51
N THR A 303 -16.12 -15.48 18.25
CA THR A 303 -17.08 -15.55 17.13
C THR A 303 -18.54 -15.66 17.58
N LYS A 304 -18.79 -15.91 18.87
CA LYS A 304 -20.14 -16.06 19.46
C LYS A 304 -20.30 -15.17 20.68
N THR A 305 -21.50 -14.66 20.89
CA THR A 305 -21.85 -13.92 22.10
C THR A 305 -22.01 -14.90 23.26
N VAL A 306 -21.20 -14.73 24.30
CA VAL A 306 -21.23 -15.53 25.54
C VAL A 306 -21.73 -14.66 26.68
N ASP A 307 -22.69 -15.15 27.45
CA ASP A 307 -23.08 -14.53 28.71
C ASP A 307 -22.04 -14.86 29.78
N THR A 308 -21.24 -13.88 30.19
CA THR A 308 -20.14 -14.10 31.12
C THR A 308 -20.58 -14.41 32.55
N ASP A 309 -21.86 -14.27 32.88
CA ASP A 309 -22.41 -14.68 34.18
C ASP A 309 -22.76 -16.17 34.23
N LYS A 310 -22.53 -16.89 33.12
CA LYS A 310 -22.83 -18.32 32.96
C LYS A 310 -21.58 -19.15 32.74
N GLU A 311 -21.76 -20.46 32.90
CA GLU A 311 -20.76 -21.47 32.57
C GLU A 311 -21.20 -22.20 31.30
N TYR A 312 -20.26 -22.41 30.38
CA TYR A 312 -20.48 -23.10 29.12
C TYR A 312 -19.51 -24.25 28.95
N LYS A 313 -20.00 -25.37 28.41
CA LYS A 313 -19.19 -26.49 27.96
C LYS A 313 -19.39 -26.70 26.48
N GLY A 314 -18.29 -26.77 25.73
CA GLY A 314 -18.36 -27.00 24.29
C GLY A 314 -17.46 -28.12 23.83
N THR A 315 -17.72 -28.56 22.61
CA THR A 315 -16.99 -29.64 21.93
C THR A 315 -16.36 -29.17 20.62
N SER A 316 -16.67 -27.95 20.17
CA SER A 316 -16.11 -27.35 18.95
C SER A 316 -16.16 -25.83 19.00
N SER A 317 -15.44 -25.17 18.10
CA SER A 317 -15.43 -23.70 17.97
C SER A 317 -16.78 -23.08 17.59
N THR A 318 -17.81 -23.89 17.31
CA THR A 318 -19.15 -23.43 16.95
C THR A 318 -20.26 -23.96 17.86
N THR A 319 -19.96 -24.89 18.77
CA THR A 319 -20.96 -25.59 19.59
C THR A 319 -20.55 -25.59 21.06
N ALA A 320 -21.34 -24.90 21.89
CA ALA A 320 -21.26 -24.96 23.34
C ALA A 320 -22.66 -24.88 23.97
N GLU A 321 -22.85 -25.60 25.07
CA GLU A 321 -24.08 -25.63 25.85
C GLU A 321 -23.86 -24.93 27.20
N MET A 322 -24.84 -24.13 27.61
CA MET A 322 -24.83 -23.52 28.94
C MET A 322 -25.05 -24.61 30.00
N VAL A 323 -24.20 -24.65 31.01
CA VAL A 323 -24.33 -25.56 32.14
C VAL A 323 -25.46 -25.04 33.04
N VAL A 324 -26.53 -25.83 33.15
CA VAL A 324 -27.65 -25.52 34.05
C VAL A 324 -27.44 -26.26 35.36
N THR A 325 -27.06 -25.53 36.41
CA THR A 325 -27.04 -26.09 37.76
C THR A 325 -28.49 -26.27 38.22
N THR A 326 -28.95 -27.52 38.31
CA THR A 326 -30.25 -27.82 38.90
C THR A 326 -30.04 -27.83 40.41
N THR A 327 -30.43 -26.75 41.09
CA THR A 327 -30.41 -26.74 42.56
C THR A 327 -31.52 -27.66 43.06
N GLU A 328 -31.21 -28.91 43.39
CA GLU A 328 -32.12 -29.71 44.21
C GLU A 328 -32.16 -29.09 45.61
N THR A 329 -33.26 -28.42 45.92
CA THR A 329 -33.63 -28.10 47.29
C THR A 329 -34.00 -29.39 48.00
N THR A 330 -33.08 -29.97 48.76
CA THR A 330 -33.40 -30.90 49.83
C THR A 330 -34.10 -30.15 50.96
N GLU A 331 -35.38 -30.45 51.20
CA GLU A 331 -36.10 -30.16 52.46
C GLU A 331 -35.50 -30.93 53.64
#